data_AF-A0A4R3YM46-F1
#
_entry.id   AF-A0A4R3YM46-F1
#
_cell.length_a   1.000
_cell.length_b   1.000
_cell.length_c   1.000
_cell.angle_alpha   90.00
_cell.angle_beta   90.00
_cell.angle_gamma   90.00
#
_symmetry.space_group_name_H-M   'P 1'
#
loop_
_entity.id
_entity.type
_entity.pdbx_description
1 polymer ?
#
loop_
_entity_poly.entity_id
_entity_poly.type
_entity_poly.pdbx_seq_one_letter_code
_entity_poly.pdbx_strand_id
1 'polypeptide(L)'
;MTQRRSYAVGTGLFIVLGFAALAYLATQTTSVANARQGDSYTLETHFANVGQLKARAPVKIAGVRVGSVQAIDLVPGKEEAKVTLSIDKAHEDIPDDSVATIFTSGLLGDQYVGIQFGQSKKALAEGGIIGLTRPAQQLEEMIGKFFGGGSAADRLGGTYKVTGHFTNVGSLQAGAAVKMSGVPIGSVDTVVIQPGHLDAFVTLAIDKRYAQIPDDSAAAVFTSGLIGSQYVAIQPGGSPEFLKDGDEMVLTQSALQLEDLIGKFLVNGSPSDNKNGAGKSGGQPDASSGK
;
A
#
# COMPACT_ATOMS: atom_id res chain seq x y z
N MET A 1 -56.74 35.39 24.89
CA MET A 1 -56.66 33.93 24.68
C MET A 1 -55.70 33.36 25.71
N THR A 2 -56.21 32.74 26.78
CA THR A 2 -55.38 32.26 27.90
C THR A 2 -55.08 30.78 27.66
N GLN A 3 -53.88 30.47 27.16
CA GLN A 3 -53.43 29.08 27.01
C GLN A 3 -53.46 28.39 28.38
N ARG A 4 -54.21 27.29 28.47
CA ARG A 4 -54.38 26.50 29.70
C ARG A 4 -53.02 25.88 30.08
N ARG A 5 -52.40 26.42 31.13
CA ARG A 5 -51.11 25.98 31.71
C ARG A 5 -51.04 24.48 32.04
N SER A 6 -52.18 23.79 32.12
CA SER A 6 -52.28 22.35 32.35
C SER A 6 -51.61 21.50 31.27
N TYR A 7 -51.63 21.93 30.00
CA TYR A 7 -51.00 21.15 28.92
C TYR A 7 -49.47 21.20 28.98
N ALA A 8 -48.89 22.33 29.38
CA ALA A 8 -47.44 22.50 29.49
C ALA A 8 -46.82 21.60 30.59
N VAL A 9 -47.56 21.39 31.69
CA VAL A 9 -47.12 20.50 32.78
C VAL A 9 -47.19 19.03 32.34
N GLY A 10 -48.24 18.64 31.62
CA GLY A 10 -48.38 17.28 31.08
C GLY A 10 -47.31 16.93 30.05
N THR A 11 -46.99 17.86 29.14
CA THR A 11 -45.91 17.67 28.15
C THR A 11 -44.54 17.60 28.82
N GLY A 12 -44.29 18.41 29.84
CA GLY A 12 -43.03 18.37 30.60
C GLY A 12 -42.82 17.02 31.29
N LEU A 13 -43.85 16.50 31.96
CA LEU A 13 -43.78 15.18 32.61
C LEU A 13 -43.55 14.04 31.60
N PHE A 14 -44.22 14.10 30.45
CA PHE A 14 -44.04 13.11 29.39
C PHE A 14 -42.60 13.09 28.84
N ILE A 15 -42.01 14.27 28.62
CA ILE A 15 -40.62 14.40 28.17
C ILE A 15 -39.66 13.83 29.22
N VAL A 16 -39.85 14.16 30.50
CA VAL A 16 -39.00 13.65 31.59
C VAL A 16 -39.07 12.13 31.71
N LEU A 17 -40.28 11.55 31.62
CA LEU A 17 -40.45 10.10 31.62
C LEU A 17 -39.82 9.44 30.38
N GLY A 18 -39.89 10.10 29.22
CA GLY A 18 -39.20 9.65 28.01
C GLY A 18 -37.68 9.60 28.20
N PHE A 19 -37.08 10.66 28.76
CA PHE A 19 -35.66 10.68 29.07
C PHE A 19 -35.26 9.64 30.13
N ALA A 20 -36.08 9.44 31.16
CA ALA A 20 -35.86 8.40 32.17
C ALA A 20 -35.90 6.99 31.55
N ALA A 21 -36.85 6.73 30.65
CA ALA A 21 -36.93 5.46 29.92
C ALA A 21 -35.73 5.24 28.99
N LEU A 22 -35.26 6.28 28.29
CA LEU A 22 -34.05 6.20 27.45
C LEU A 22 -32.79 5.96 28.28
N ALA A 23 -32.65 6.63 29.42
CA ALA A 23 -31.54 6.40 30.35
C ALA A 23 -31.55 4.96 30.89
N TYR A 24 -32.72 4.44 31.24
CA TYR A 24 -32.89 3.05 31.68
C TYR A 24 -32.52 2.05 30.57
N LEU A 25 -33.02 2.25 29.35
CA LEU A 25 -32.68 1.42 28.19
C LEU A 25 -31.18 1.44 27.87
N ALA A 26 -30.52 2.60 28.00
CA ALA A 26 -29.06 2.71 27.81
C ALA A 26 -28.26 1.85 28.80
N THR A 27 -28.74 1.68 30.03
CA THR A 27 -28.11 0.77 31.01
C THR A 27 -28.40 -0.69 30.70
N GLN A 28 -29.60 -1.03 30.22
CA GLN A 28 -29.94 -2.42 29.89
C GLN A 28 -29.13 -2.95 28.70
N THR A 29 -28.94 -2.18 27.62
CA THR A 29 -28.24 -2.66 26.42
C THR A 29 -26.80 -3.10 26.68
N THR A 30 -26.17 -2.56 27.72
CA THR A 30 -24.81 -2.93 28.13
C THR A 30 -24.77 -4.23 28.93
N SER A 31 -25.82 -4.53 29.71
CA SER A 31 -25.90 -5.73 30.55
C SER A 31 -26.46 -6.96 29.84
N VAL A 32 -27.38 -6.83 28.87
CA VAL A 32 -27.95 -8.01 28.17
C VAL A 32 -26.93 -8.72 27.27
N ALA A 33 -25.87 -8.03 26.83
CA ALA A 33 -24.75 -8.62 26.11
C ALA A 33 -23.88 -9.52 27.01
N ASN A 34 -23.80 -9.22 28.31
CA ASN A 34 -22.98 -9.96 29.28
C ASN A 34 -23.76 -11.09 29.98
N ALA A 35 -25.09 -11.04 30.02
CA ALA A 35 -25.92 -11.99 30.79
C ALA A 35 -26.07 -13.40 30.18
N ARG A 36 -25.47 -13.66 29.00
CA ARG A 36 -25.48 -15.00 28.35
C ARG A 36 -24.12 -15.68 28.31
N GLN A 37 -23.08 -15.08 28.89
CA GLN A 37 -21.79 -15.74 29.01
C GLN A 37 -21.93 -16.79 30.11
N GLY A 38 -21.94 -18.07 29.74
CA GLY A 38 -21.85 -19.16 30.71
C GLY A 38 -20.51 -19.13 31.44
N ASP A 39 -20.26 -20.13 32.28
CA ASP A 39 -18.95 -20.30 32.90
C ASP A 39 -17.84 -20.26 31.84
N SER A 40 -16.84 -19.41 32.07
CA SER A 40 -15.67 -19.25 31.22
C SER A 40 -14.37 -19.40 32.02
N TYR A 41 -13.29 -19.66 31.31
CA TYR A 41 -11.95 -19.75 31.85
C TYR A 41 -11.01 -18.86 31.01
N THR A 42 -9.94 -18.35 31.61
CA THR A 42 -9.03 -17.40 30.94
C THR A 42 -7.81 -18.10 30.35
N LEU A 43 -7.38 -17.64 29.17
CA LEU A 43 -6.10 -17.99 28.56
C LEU A 43 -5.36 -16.71 28.16
N GLU A 44 -4.04 -16.73 28.25
CA GLU A 44 -3.18 -15.63 27.82
C GLU A 44 -2.43 -15.97 26.53
N THR A 45 -2.19 -14.97 25.70
CA THR A 45 -1.40 -15.11 24.48
C THR A 45 -0.73 -13.79 24.12
N HIS A 46 0.41 -13.84 23.43
CA HIS A 46 1.28 -12.68 23.20
C HIS A 46 1.51 -12.47 21.71
N PHE A 47 1.19 -11.28 21.20
CA PHE A 47 1.37 -10.95 19.79
C PHE A 47 2.31 -9.76 19.63
N ALA A 48 3.24 -9.86 18.67
CA ALA A 48 4.07 -8.72 18.26
C ALA A 48 3.23 -7.60 17.61
N ASN A 49 2.12 -7.93 16.96
CA ASN A 49 1.17 -6.97 16.40
C ASN A 49 -0.26 -7.48 16.50
N VAL A 50 -1.13 -6.70 17.13
CA VAL A 50 -2.57 -7.01 17.30
C VAL A 50 -3.46 -6.34 16.26
N GLY A 51 -2.92 -5.49 15.40
CA GLY A 51 -3.67 -4.78 14.36
C GLY A 51 -4.84 -3.97 14.93
N GLN A 52 -6.05 -4.29 14.45
CA GLN A 52 -7.33 -3.69 14.84
C GLN A 52 -8.13 -4.59 15.80
N LEU A 53 -7.48 -5.60 16.41
CA LEU A 53 -8.13 -6.45 17.39
C LEU A 53 -8.59 -5.60 18.59
N LYS A 54 -9.82 -5.84 19.04
CA LYS A 54 -10.46 -5.08 20.11
C LYS A 54 -11.05 -6.02 21.16
N ALA A 55 -11.29 -5.50 22.37
CA ALA A 55 -12.05 -6.23 23.37
C ALA A 55 -13.40 -6.67 22.80
N ARG A 56 -13.87 -7.85 23.23
CA ARG A 56 -15.05 -8.57 22.72
C ARG A 56 -14.92 -9.13 21.30
N ALA A 57 -13.77 -8.97 20.63
CA ALA A 57 -13.51 -9.68 19.39
C ALA A 57 -13.67 -11.19 19.60
N PRO A 58 -14.26 -11.92 18.65
CA PRO A 58 -14.57 -13.33 18.89
C PRO A 58 -13.29 -14.18 18.92
N VAL A 59 -13.30 -15.22 19.76
CA VAL A 59 -12.32 -16.30 19.70
C VAL A 59 -12.98 -17.49 19.03
N LYS A 60 -12.33 -18.07 18.03
CA LYS A 60 -12.89 -19.14 17.21
C LYS A 60 -11.97 -20.36 17.12
N ILE A 61 -12.55 -21.54 17.11
CA ILE A 61 -11.90 -22.80 16.76
C ILE A 61 -12.62 -23.36 15.54
N ALA A 62 -11.88 -23.72 14.50
CA ALA A 62 -12.46 -24.23 13.24
C ALA A 62 -13.61 -23.37 12.66
N GLY A 63 -13.55 -22.04 12.86
CA GLY A 63 -14.57 -21.09 12.40
C GLY A 63 -15.77 -20.90 13.35
N VAL A 64 -15.91 -21.73 14.39
CA VAL A 64 -16.97 -21.64 15.40
C VAL A 64 -16.52 -20.79 16.58
N ARG A 65 -17.38 -19.89 17.05
CA ARG A 65 -17.08 -19.05 18.22
C ARG A 65 -17.12 -19.88 19.50
N VAL A 66 -16.06 -19.79 20.29
CA VAL A 66 -15.88 -20.51 21.57
C VAL A 66 -15.56 -19.57 22.74
N GLY A 67 -15.48 -18.26 22.46
CA GLY A 67 -15.11 -17.28 23.47
C GLY A 67 -14.97 -15.87 22.88
N SER A 68 -14.33 -14.99 23.64
CA SER A 68 -14.07 -13.62 23.23
C SER A 68 -12.78 -13.07 23.85
N VAL A 69 -12.22 -12.04 23.22
CA VAL A 69 -11.08 -11.29 23.75
C VAL A 69 -11.57 -10.45 24.94
N GLN A 70 -11.00 -10.70 26.11
CA GLN A 70 -11.35 -9.99 27.34
C GLN A 70 -10.60 -8.65 27.43
N ALA A 71 -9.27 -8.68 27.24
CA ALA A 71 -8.41 -7.52 27.38
C ALA A 71 -7.21 -7.59 26.42
N ILE A 72 -6.64 -6.43 26.10
CA ILE A 72 -5.44 -6.25 25.30
C ILE A 72 -4.58 -5.20 26.00
N ASP A 73 -3.40 -5.60 26.46
CA ASP A 73 -2.49 -4.75 27.22
C ASP A 73 -1.09 -4.78 26.60
N LEU A 74 -0.42 -3.64 26.48
CA LEU A 74 0.99 -3.60 26.09
C LEU A 74 1.84 -4.11 27.24
N VAL A 75 2.74 -5.05 26.99
CA VAL A 75 3.64 -5.56 28.02
C VAL A 75 4.74 -4.52 28.29
N PRO A 76 4.86 -3.98 29.52
CA PRO A 76 5.88 -2.98 29.82
C PRO A 76 7.30 -3.51 29.54
N GLY A 77 8.09 -2.76 28.76
CA GLY A 77 9.46 -3.14 28.41
C GLY A 77 9.59 -4.19 27.31
N LYS A 78 8.49 -4.59 26.65
CA LYS A 78 8.50 -5.46 25.46
C LYS A 78 7.68 -4.86 24.33
N GLU A 79 8.06 -5.13 23.09
CA GLU A 79 7.30 -4.77 21.89
C GLU A 79 6.23 -5.84 21.58
N GLU A 80 5.45 -6.23 22.60
CA GLU A 80 4.44 -7.28 22.50
C GLU A 80 3.17 -6.86 23.25
N ALA A 81 2.03 -7.18 22.66
CA ALA A 81 0.73 -7.04 23.32
C ALA A 81 0.32 -8.38 23.93
N LYS A 82 0.00 -8.36 25.23
CA LYS A 82 -0.66 -9.44 25.94
C LYS A 82 -2.16 -9.37 25.64
N VAL A 83 -2.72 -10.47 25.19
CA VAL A 83 -4.15 -10.61 24.92
C VAL A 83 -4.71 -11.67 25.86
N THR A 84 -5.67 -11.28 26.69
CA THR A 84 -6.40 -12.19 27.57
C THR A 84 -7.67 -12.65 26.87
N LEU A 85 -7.82 -13.95 26.71
CA LEU A 85 -8.95 -14.62 26.08
C LEU A 85 -9.85 -15.19 27.17
N SER A 86 -11.16 -15.01 27.01
CA SER A 86 -12.19 -15.68 27.80
C SER A 86 -12.80 -16.79 26.94
N ILE A 87 -12.58 -18.04 27.33
CA ILE A 87 -13.06 -19.23 26.62
C ILE A 87 -14.19 -19.87 27.42
N ASP A 88 -15.26 -20.26 26.76
CA ASP A 88 -16.38 -20.94 27.42
C ASP A 88 -15.92 -22.32 27.94
N LYS A 89 -16.22 -22.67 29.20
CA LYS A 89 -15.76 -23.94 29.84
C LYS A 89 -16.19 -25.20 29.10
N ALA A 90 -17.21 -25.12 28.25
CA ALA A 90 -17.61 -26.21 27.37
C ALA A 90 -16.49 -26.64 26.38
N HIS A 91 -15.45 -25.82 26.21
CA HIS A 91 -14.31 -26.04 25.31
C HIS A 91 -12.97 -25.96 26.06
N GLU A 92 -12.89 -26.60 27.23
CA GLU A 92 -11.69 -26.61 28.09
C GLU A 92 -10.56 -27.55 27.61
N ASP A 93 -10.71 -28.16 26.44
CA ASP A 93 -9.83 -29.16 25.86
C ASP A 93 -8.75 -28.59 24.93
N ILE A 94 -8.51 -27.27 24.96
CA ILE A 94 -7.51 -26.60 24.13
C ILE A 94 -6.09 -27.10 24.48
N PRO A 95 -5.37 -27.77 23.57
CA PRO A 95 -4.02 -28.28 23.83
C PRO A 95 -2.99 -27.18 24.11
N ASP A 96 -1.98 -27.48 24.92
CA ASP A 96 -0.91 -26.53 25.29
C ASP A 96 0.09 -26.20 24.16
N ASP A 97 0.05 -26.96 23.06
CA ASP A 97 0.78 -26.67 21.82
C ASP A 97 -0.09 -26.03 20.73
N SER A 98 -1.27 -25.51 21.11
CA SER A 98 -2.13 -24.76 20.20
C SER A 98 -1.47 -23.48 19.69
N VAL A 99 -1.93 -23.00 18.53
CA VAL A 99 -1.47 -21.76 17.91
C VAL A 99 -2.60 -20.75 17.87
N ALA A 100 -2.39 -19.56 18.44
CA ALA A 100 -3.31 -18.44 18.32
C ALA A 100 -2.95 -17.57 17.11
N THR A 101 -3.90 -17.28 16.23
CA THR A 101 -3.68 -16.44 15.03
C THR A 101 -4.71 -15.32 14.99
N ILE A 102 -4.29 -14.09 14.72
CA ILE A 102 -5.23 -13.00 14.46
C ILE A 102 -5.63 -13.02 12.99
N PHE A 103 -6.92 -13.18 12.74
CA PHE A 103 -7.52 -13.17 11.40
C PHE A 103 -8.40 -11.94 11.20
N THR A 104 -8.58 -11.54 9.95
CA THR A 104 -9.54 -10.51 9.54
C THR A 104 -10.77 -11.19 8.94
N SER A 105 -11.98 -10.77 9.32
CA SER A 105 -13.21 -11.33 8.76
C SER A 105 -13.41 -10.84 7.33
N GLY A 106 -13.08 -11.67 6.34
CA GLY A 106 -13.09 -11.25 4.93
C GLY A 106 -12.02 -10.20 4.65
N LEU A 107 -12.23 -9.35 3.64
CA LEU A 107 -11.22 -8.36 3.20
C LEU A 107 -11.13 -7.12 4.09
N LEU A 108 -12.22 -6.74 4.77
CA LEU A 108 -12.33 -5.46 5.50
C LEU A 108 -13.08 -5.60 6.85
N GLY A 109 -13.43 -6.82 7.26
CA GLY A 109 -14.21 -7.01 8.48
C GLY A 109 -13.39 -6.95 9.75
N ASP A 110 -14.08 -7.05 10.88
CA ASP A 110 -13.45 -7.07 12.20
C ASP A 110 -12.44 -8.22 12.36
N GLN A 111 -11.38 -7.94 13.12
CA GLN A 111 -10.40 -8.94 13.49
C GLN A 111 -10.91 -9.88 14.60
N TYR A 112 -10.42 -11.12 14.58
CA TYR A 112 -10.76 -12.16 15.54
C TYR A 112 -9.56 -13.05 15.83
N VAL A 113 -9.57 -13.74 16.97
CA VAL A 113 -8.53 -14.72 17.30
C VAL A 113 -9.01 -16.11 16.89
N GLY A 114 -8.27 -16.77 16.02
CA GLY A 114 -8.45 -18.19 15.70
C GLY A 114 -7.46 -19.03 16.50
N ILE A 115 -7.92 -20.12 17.11
CA ILE A 115 -7.07 -21.10 17.78
C ILE A 115 -7.04 -22.37 16.91
N GLN A 116 -5.83 -22.81 16.58
CA GLN A 116 -5.58 -24.07 15.89
C GLN A 116 -4.96 -25.05 16.88
N PHE A 117 -5.60 -26.20 17.07
CA PHE A 117 -5.10 -27.24 17.97
C PHE A 117 -3.81 -27.86 17.44
N GLY A 118 -2.88 -28.12 18.35
CA GLY A 118 -1.69 -28.90 18.06
C GLY A 118 -1.97 -30.40 18.19
N GLN A 119 -0.96 -31.16 18.61
CA GLN A 119 -1.01 -32.62 18.78
C GLN A 119 -0.87 -33.04 20.25
N SER A 120 -0.65 -32.09 21.16
CA SER A 120 -0.55 -32.37 22.59
C SER A 120 -1.88 -32.90 23.13
N LYS A 121 -1.78 -33.84 24.07
CA LYS A 121 -2.93 -34.36 24.83
C LYS A 121 -3.19 -33.57 26.11
N LYS A 122 -2.31 -32.62 26.43
CA LYS A 122 -2.39 -31.83 27.65
C LYS A 122 -3.12 -30.52 27.34
N ALA A 123 -4.25 -30.32 28.00
CA ALA A 123 -5.03 -29.10 27.87
C ALA A 123 -4.43 -27.96 28.71
N LEU A 124 -4.67 -26.72 28.29
CA LEU A 124 -4.36 -25.52 29.05
C LEU A 124 -5.37 -25.33 30.17
N ALA A 125 -4.88 -25.06 31.38
CA ALA A 125 -5.70 -24.72 32.54
C ALA A 125 -6.03 -23.20 32.56
N GLU A 126 -6.85 -22.79 33.54
CA GLU A 126 -7.11 -21.38 33.86
C GLU A 126 -5.80 -20.57 33.97
N GLY A 127 -5.74 -19.44 33.25
CA GLY A 127 -4.55 -18.59 33.15
C GLY A 127 -3.43 -19.19 32.29
N GLY A 128 -3.66 -20.30 31.59
CA GLY A 128 -2.69 -20.95 30.73
C GLY A 128 -2.26 -20.08 29.55
N ILE A 129 -1.02 -20.23 29.11
CA ILE A 129 -0.45 -19.42 28.03
C ILE A 129 -0.42 -20.23 26.72
N ILE A 130 -1.04 -19.70 25.67
CA ILE A 130 -0.84 -20.19 24.29
C ILE A 130 0.47 -19.59 23.77
N GLY A 131 1.54 -20.37 23.83
CA GLY A 131 2.90 -19.89 23.54
C GLY A 131 3.18 -19.62 22.06
N LEU A 132 2.47 -20.28 21.14
CA LEU A 132 2.66 -20.12 19.71
C LEU A 132 1.64 -19.12 19.15
N THR A 133 2.12 -18.04 18.53
CA THR A 133 1.25 -16.99 18.00
C THR A 133 1.60 -16.59 16.58
N ARG A 134 0.58 -16.17 15.82
CA ARG A 134 0.73 -15.53 14.50
C ARG A 134 0.05 -14.16 14.56
N PRO A 135 0.83 -13.06 14.48
CA PRO A 135 0.30 -11.71 14.60
C PRO A 135 -0.60 -11.36 13.41
N ALA A 136 -1.37 -10.28 13.57
CA ALA A 136 -2.15 -9.73 12.47
C ALA A 136 -1.23 -9.34 11.32
N GLN A 137 -1.55 -9.80 10.11
CA GLN A 137 -0.88 -9.29 8.91
C GLN A 137 -1.63 -8.06 8.42
N GLN A 138 -0.92 -6.95 8.30
CA GLN A 138 -1.46 -5.74 7.71
C GLN A 138 -1.69 -6.00 6.22
N LEU A 139 -2.89 -5.69 5.75
CA LEU A 139 -3.26 -5.88 4.34
C LEU A 139 -2.31 -5.09 3.44
N GLU A 140 -1.81 -3.96 3.92
CA GLU A 140 -0.80 -3.11 3.30
C GLU A 140 0.52 -3.86 3.10
N GLU A 141 0.98 -4.64 4.08
CA GLU A 141 2.17 -5.49 3.90
C GLU A 141 1.91 -6.62 2.91
N MET A 142 0.71 -7.20 2.90
CA MET A 142 0.35 -8.25 1.96
C MET A 142 0.23 -7.70 0.53
N ILE A 143 -0.37 -6.53 0.37
CA ILE A 143 -0.45 -5.78 -0.89
C ILE A 143 0.95 -5.33 -1.30
N GLY A 144 1.82 -4.90 -0.38
CA GLY A 144 3.22 -4.65 -0.66
C GLY A 144 3.93 -5.91 -1.17
N LYS A 145 3.76 -7.04 -0.48
CA LYS A 145 4.30 -8.35 -0.92
C LYS A 145 3.71 -8.84 -2.25
N PHE A 146 2.48 -8.47 -2.58
CA PHE A 146 1.75 -8.97 -3.76
C PHE A 146 1.82 -8.02 -4.97
N PHE A 147 1.83 -6.71 -4.73
CA PHE A 147 1.78 -5.63 -5.73
C PHE A 147 3.00 -4.70 -5.71
N GLY A 148 3.79 -4.64 -4.63
CA GLY A 148 4.72 -3.53 -4.38
C GLY A 148 6.07 -3.84 -3.75
N GLY A 149 6.67 -5.03 -3.92
CA GLY A 149 7.96 -5.28 -3.25
C GLY A 149 8.53 -6.68 -3.29
N GLY A 150 8.47 -7.34 -4.43
CA GLY A 150 9.13 -8.63 -4.61
C GLY A 150 8.97 -9.12 -6.03
N SER A 151 9.81 -8.62 -6.93
CA SER A 151 9.96 -9.14 -8.27
C SER A 151 9.97 -10.66 -8.21
N ALA A 152 9.20 -11.33 -9.08
CA ALA A 152 9.26 -12.78 -9.23
C ALA A 152 10.70 -13.33 -9.42
N ALA A 153 11.66 -12.45 -9.74
CA ALA A 153 13.11 -12.68 -9.78
C ALA A 153 13.76 -13.06 -8.43
N ASP A 154 13.30 -12.52 -7.29
CA ASP A 154 13.93 -12.83 -5.99
C ASP A 154 13.68 -14.27 -5.52
N ARG A 155 12.70 -14.96 -6.11
CA ARG A 155 12.35 -16.33 -5.75
C ARG A 155 13.08 -17.42 -6.58
N LEU A 156 13.89 -17.06 -7.59
CA LEU A 156 14.46 -18.06 -8.51
C LEU A 156 15.95 -17.90 -8.85
N GLY A 157 16.63 -16.83 -8.42
CA GLY A 157 18.05 -16.65 -8.74
C GLY A 157 18.73 -15.42 -8.15
N GLY A 158 17.99 -14.58 -7.40
CA GLY A 158 18.46 -13.29 -6.92
C GLY A 158 18.57 -12.27 -8.06
N THR A 159 18.73 -11.01 -7.69
CA THR A 159 18.93 -9.90 -8.62
C THR A 159 20.32 -9.28 -8.46
N TYR A 160 20.81 -8.61 -9.49
CA TYR A 160 21.92 -7.66 -9.39
C TYR A 160 21.37 -6.26 -9.70
N LYS A 161 21.95 -5.25 -9.05
CA LYS A 161 21.50 -3.87 -9.13
C LYS A 161 22.43 -3.06 -10.02
N VAL A 162 21.86 -2.24 -10.89
CA VAL A 162 22.60 -1.22 -11.64
C VAL A 162 21.91 0.12 -11.51
N THR A 163 22.66 1.22 -11.54
CA THR A 163 22.12 2.57 -11.37
C THR A 163 22.15 3.32 -12.69
N GLY A 164 21.13 4.13 -12.98
CA GLY A 164 21.12 5.04 -14.13
C GLY A 164 20.67 6.43 -13.72
N HIS A 165 21.23 7.45 -14.39
CA HIS A 165 20.94 8.85 -14.14
C HIS A 165 20.07 9.42 -15.26
N PHE A 166 18.95 10.05 -14.92
CA PHE A 166 17.99 10.55 -15.89
C PHE A 166 17.56 11.97 -15.54
N THR A 167 17.67 12.89 -16.49
CA THR A 167 17.18 14.27 -16.32
C THR A 167 15.65 14.31 -16.11
N ASN A 168 14.92 13.36 -16.70
CA ASN A 168 13.47 13.24 -16.57
C ASN A 168 13.07 11.77 -16.60
N VAL A 169 12.35 11.34 -15.56
CA VAL A 169 11.80 9.98 -15.41
C VAL A 169 10.28 9.97 -15.39
N GLY A 170 9.64 11.05 -15.83
CA GLY A 170 8.19 11.25 -15.87
C GLY A 170 7.43 10.65 -14.68
N SER A 171 6.63 9.62 -14.95
CA SER A 171 5.83 8.90 -13.95
C SER A 171 6.42 7.56 -13.53
N LEU A 172 7.71 7.31 -13.80
CA LEU A 172 8.42 6.11 -13.37
C LEU A 172 8.44 6.03 -11.84
N GLN A 173 8.12 4.85 -11.32
CA GLN A 173 8.06 4.57 -9.89
C GLN A 173 8.75 3.25 -9.57
N ALA A 174 9.09 3.04 -8.30
CA ALA A 174 9.53 1.73 -7.81
C ALA A 174 8.49 0.65 -8.18
N GLY A 175 8.98 -0.52 -8.57
CA GLY A 175 8.17 -1.63 -9.08
C GLY A 175 7.87 -1.57 -10.59
N ALA A 176 8.15 -0.47 -11.28
CA ALA A 176 8.03 -0.41 -12.74
C ALA A 176 8.90 -1.48 -13.42
N ALA A 177 8.45 -2.02 -14.55
CA ALA A 177 9.17 -3.11 -15.20
C ALA A 177 10.51 -2.64 -15.79
N VAL A 178 11.53 -3.48 -15.71
CA VAL A 178 12.73 -3.38 -16.53
C VAL A 178 12.60 -4.43 -17.63
N LYS A 179 12.65 -3.99 -18.90
CA LYS A 179 12.42 -4.85 -20.07
C LYS A 179 13.65 -4.87 -20.97
N MET A 180 13.88 -6.00 -21.61
CA MET A 180 14.82 -6.12 -22.73
C MET A 180 14.07 -6.76 -23.90
N SER A 181 14.15 -6.15 -25.08
CA SER A 181 13.43 -6.62 -26.28
C SER A 181 11.92 -6.84 -26.04
N GLY A 182 11.31 -6.00 -25.19
CA GLY A 182 9.91 -6.09 -24.80
C GLY A 182 9.57 -7.11 -23.70
N VAL A 183 10.53 -7.94 -23.30
CA VAL A 183 10.35 -8.98 -22.26
C VAL A 183 10.79 -8.44 -20.90
N PRO A 184 9.98 -8.57 -19.83
CA PRO A 184 10.40 -8.21 -18.48
C PRO A 184 11.57 -9.07 -17.99
N ILE A 185 12.65 -8.43 -17.56
CA ILE A 185 13.87 -9.05 -17.02
C ILE A 185 14.17 -8.62 -15.58
N GLY A 186 13.42 -7.65 -15.05
CA GLY A 186 13.65 -7.08 -13.74
C GLY A 186 12.61 -6.01 -13.39
N SER A 187 12.93 -5.19 -12.40
CA SER A 187 12.11 -4.06 -11.97
C SER A 187 12.95 -2.88 -11.51
N VAL A 188 12.34 -1.70 -11.49
CA VAL A 188 12.90 -0.51 -10.85
C VAL A 188 12.81 -0.71 -9.34
N ASP A 189 13.94 -0.65 -8.65
CA ASP A 189 14.03 -0.77 -7.20
C ASP A 189 13.72 0.57 -6.53
N THR A 190 14.41 1.64 -6.94
CA THR A 190 14.19 2.99 -6.40
C THR A 190 14.31 4.07 -7.47
N VAL A 191 13.62 5.19 -7.23
CA VAL A 191 13.71 6.44 -8.01
C VAL A 191 13.84 7.58 -7.00
N VAL A 192 14.99 8.22 -6.95
CA VAL A 192 15.28 9.29 -5.97
C VAL A 192 16.03 10.45 -6.62
N ILE A 193 15.89 11.65 -6.05
CA ILE A 193 16.74 12.80 -6.38
C ILE A 193 17.69 13.00 -5.20
N GLN A 194 18.99 13.08 -5.48
CA GLN A 194 19.99 13.34 -4.44
C GLN A 194 20.21 14.85 -4.26
N PRO A 195 20.36 15.35 -3.02
CA PRO A 195 20.70 16.75 -2.78
C PRO A 195 21.98 17.15 -3.52
N GLY A 196 21.93 18.26 -4.27
CA GLY A 196 23.06 18.75 -5.07
C GLY A 196 23.12 18.21 -6.50
N HIS A 197 22.23 17.29 -6.87
CA HIS A 197 22.07 16.80 -8.24
C HIS A 197 20.70 17.21 -8.80
N LEU A 198 20.64 17.49 -10.10
CA LEU A 198 19.40 17.85 -10.81
C LEU A 198 18.79 16.66 -11.55
N ASP A 199 19.47 15.52 -11.55
CA ASP A 199 19.04 14.29 -12.22
C ASP A 199 18.42 13.31 -11.22
N ALA A 200 17.48 12.50 -11.71
CA ALA A 200 16.93 11.37 -10.98
C ALA A 200 17.89 10.17 -11.04
N PHE A 201 18.17 9.60 -9.89
CA PHE A 201 18.93 8.37 -9.69
C PHE A 201 17.93 7.22 -9.65
N VAL A 202 18.08 6.30 -10.59
CA VAL A 202 17.19 5.15 -10.73
C VAL A 202 18.00 3.88 -10.52
N THR A 203 17.66 3.11 -9.50
CA THR A 203 18.26 1.78 -9.28
C THR A 203 17.38 0.73 -9.94
N LEU A 204 17.98 -0.10 -10.80
CA LEU A 204 17.33 -1.20 -11.51
C LEU A 204 17.77 -2.51 -10.87
N ALA A 205 16.83 -3.36 -10.48
CA ALA A 205 17.08 -4.73 -10.05
C ALA A 205 16.81 -5.69 -11.21
N ILE A 206 17.87 -6.30 -11.75
CA ILE A 206 17.82 -7.22 -12.89
C ILE A 206 18.06 -8.65 -12.39
N ASP A 207 17.27 -9.61 -12.88
CA ASP A 207 17.43 -11.01 -12.51
C ASP A 207 18.80 -11.55 -12.96
N LYS A 208 19.52 -12.23 -12.05
CA LYS A 208 20.89 -12.75 -12.31
C LYS A 208 20.95 -13.74 -13.48
N ARG A 209 19.84 -14.37 -13.87
CA ARG A 209 19.80 -15.20 -15.09
C ARG A 209 20.09 -14.41 -16.37
N TYR A 210 20.01 -13.08 -16.31
CA TYR A 210 20.36 -12.17 -17.39
C TYR A 210 21.68 -11.44 -17.15
N ALA A 211 22.65 -12.01 -16.41
CA ALA A 211 23.93 -11.35 -16.11
C ALA A 211 24.87 -11.13 -17.32
N GLN A 212 24.43 -11.39 -18.55
CA GLN A 212 25.23 -11.22 -19.78
C GLN A 212 24.84 -9.94 -20.55
N ILE A 213 24.40 -8.90 -19.83
CA ILE A 213 24.13 -7.58 -20.43
C ILE A 213 25.45 -6.85 -20.57
N PRO A 214 25.86 -6.44 -21.79
CA PRO A 214 27.07 -5.67 -22.01
C PRO A 214 27.12 -4.38 -21.17
N ASP A 215 28.29 -3.99 -20.66
CA ASP A 215 28.45 -2.77 -19.84
C ASP A 215 28.23 -1.46 -20.60
N ASP A 216 28.31 -1.49 -21.93
CA ASP A 216 27.97 -0.39 -22.85
C ASP A 216 26.47 -0.37 -23.24
N SER A 217 25.61 -1.12 -22.55
CA SER A 217 24.17 -1.10 -22.80
C SER A 217 23.53 0.23 -22.39
N ALA A 218 22.42 0.58 -23.04
CA ALA A 218 21.66 1.79 -22.73
C ALA A 218 20.37 1.49 -21.95
N ALA A 219 20.03 2.34 -20.98
CA ALA A 219 18.76 2.33 -20.28
C ALA A 219 17.86 3.50 -20.75
N ALA A 220 16.67 3.20 -21.23
CA ALA A 220 15.74 4.20 -21.76
C ALA A 220 14.38 4.14 -21.06
N VAL A 221 13.84 5.28 -20.61
CA VAL A 221 12.50 5.35 -20.03
C VAL A 221 11.45 5.46 -21.13
N PHE A 222 10.55 4.49 -21.20
CA PHE A 222 9.45 4.45 -22.17
C PHE A 222 8.09 4.40 -21.49
N THR A 223 7.07 4.87 -22.19
CA THR A 223 5.67 4.76 -21.79
C THR A 223 5.06 3.49 -22.41
N SER A 224 4.34 2.70 -21.62
CA SER A 224 3.62 1.53 -22.14
C SER A 224 2.42 1.97 -22.98
N GLY A 225 2.51 1.87 -24.30
CA GLY A 225 1.46 2.38 -25.19
C GLY A 225 1.37 3.92 -25.15
N LEU A 226 0.20 4.47 -25.47
CA LEU A 226 0.02 5.93 -25.59
C LEU A 226 -0.10 6.66 -24.23
N ILE A 227 -0.67 6.00 -23.20
CA ILE A 227 -1.02 6.63 -21.91
C ILE A 227 -0.71 5.69 -20.72
N GLY A 228 0.08 4.63 -20.92
CA GLY A 228 0.35 3.67 -19.85
C GLY A 228 1.39 4.15 -18.85
N SER A 229 1.74 3.26 -17.93
CA SER A 229 2.84 3.48 -16.99
C SER A 229 4.19 3.46 -17.68
N GLN A 230 5.15 4.16 -17.07
CA GLN A 230 6.52 4.15 -17.54
C GLN A 230 7.27 2.88 -17.11
N TYR A 231 8.24 2.49 -17.92
CA TYR A 231 9.11 1.34 -17.70
C TYR A 231 10.51 1.66 -18.24
N VAL A 232 11.53 0.92 -17.79
CA VAL A 232 12.90 1.07 -18.30
C VAL A 232 13.18 -0.03 -19.32
N ALA A 233 13.60 0.33 -20.52
CA ALA A 233 14.09 -0.60 -21.52
C ALA A 233 15.62 -0.63 -21.52
N ILE A 234 16.19 -1.83 -21.48
CA ILE A 234 17.61 -2.07 -21.71
C ILE A 234 17.82 -2.40 -23.17
N GLN A 235 18.69 -1.64 -23.83
CA GLN A 235 19.17 -1.87 -25.19
C GLN A 235 20.62 -2.38 -25.10
N PRO A 236 20.87 -3.68 -25.39
CA PRO A 236 22.20 -4.24 -25.30
C PRO A 236 23.20 -3.54 -26.23
N GLY A 237 24.39 -3.27 -25.70
CA GLY A 237 25.53 -2.81 -26.48
C GLY A 237 26.33 -3.95 -27.10
N GLY A 238 27.59 -3.70 -27.44
CA GLY A 238 28.49 -4.64 -28.11
C GLY A 238 29.75 -4.98 -27.33
N SER A 239 29.89 -4.48 -26.10
CA SER A 239 31.06 -4.73 -25.26
C SER A 239 31.22 -6.21 -24.92
N PRO A 240 32.47 -6.72 -24.88
CA PRO A 240 32.75 -8.07 -24.38
C PRO A 240 32.66 -8.16 -22.84
N GLU A 241 32.58 -7.03 -22.14
CA GLU A 241 32.41 -6.96 -20.68
C GLU A 241 30.94 -6.81 -20.31
N PHE A 242 30.54 -7.37 -19.16
CA PHE A 242 29.16 -7.38 -18.70
C PHE A 242 28.98 -6.56 -17.42
N LEU A 243 27.79 -5.97 -17.26
CA LEU A 243 27.37 -5.28 -16.05
C LEU A 243 27.41 -6.20 -14.83
N LYS A 244 27.89 -5.65 -13.72
CA LYS A 244 27.97 -6.27 -12.40
C LYS A 244 27.05 -5.56 -11.41
N ASP A 245 26.88 -6.20 -10.26
CA ASP A 245 26.14 -5.62 -9.15
C ASP A 245 26.83 -4.34 -8.65
N GLY A 246 26.08 -3.24 -8.60
CA GLY A 246 26.55 -1.91 -8.24
C GLY A 246 27.01 -1.04 -9.42
N ASP A 247 27.06 -1.58 -10.64
CA ASP A 247 27.53 -0.81 -11.80
C ASP A 247 26.56 0.31 -12.21
N GLU A 248 27.11 1.30 -12.90
CA GLU A 248 26.35 2.42 -13.45
C GLU A 248 26.12 2.24 -14.96
N MET A 249 24.87 2.48 -15.39
CA MET A 249 24.47 2.54 -16.79
C MET A 249 25.01 3.84 -17.40
N VAL A 250 26.09 3.75 -18.16
CA VAL A 250 26.75 4.91 -18.79
C VAL A 250 25.84 5.63 -19.78
N LEU A 251 24.97 4.89 -20.47
CA LEU A 251 24.07 5.43 -21.48
C LEU A 251 22.64 5.43 -20.95
N THR A 252 22.08 6.62 -20.76
CA THR A 252 20.67 6.78 -20.35
C THR A 252 19.89 7.65 -21.32
N GLN A 253 18.60 7.33 -21.48
CA GLN A 253 17.65 8.11 -22.25
C GLN A 253 16.44 8.44 -21.39
N SER A 254 16.25 9.74 -21.14
CA SER A 254 15.15 10.26 -20.33
C SER A 254 13.80 10.09 -21.02
N ALA A 255 12.73 10.10 -20.23
CA ALA A 255 11.36 9.98 -20.73
C ALA A 255 11.04 11.15 -21.68
N LEU A 256 10.38 10.85 -22.79
CA LEU A 256 9.84 11.89 -23.67
C LEU A 256 8.56 12.47 -23.06
N GLN A 257 8.51 13.79 -22.95
CA GLN A 257 7.26 14.51 -22.67
C GLN A 257 6.49 14.69 -23.97
N LEU A 258 5.24 14.23 -23.99
CA LEU A 258 4.38 14.30 -25.17
C LEU A 258 4.12 15.76 -25.55
N GLU A 259 4.06 16.64 -24.55
CA GLU A 259 3.95 18.08 -24.68
C GLU A 259 5.08 18.66 -25.54
N ASP A 260 6.31 18.20 -25.34
CA ASP A 260 7.48 18.66 -26.11
C ASP A 260 7.41 18.20 -27.56
N LEU A 261 6.90 16.98 -27.80
CA LEU A 261 6.73 16.43 -29.15
C LEU A 261 5.64 17.18 -29.92
N ILE A 262 4.50 17.45 -29.27
CA ILE A 262 3.40 18.23 -29.86
C ILE A 262 3.87 19.66 -30.13
N GLY A 263 4.56 20.29 -29.18
CA GLY A 263 5.13 21.62 -29.36
C GLY A 263 6.08 21.69 -30.55
N LYS A 264 7.03 20.75 -30.65
CA LYS A 264 7.96 20.65 -31.78
C LYS A 264 7.24 20.44 -33.12
N PHE A 265 6.17 19.64 -33.13
CA PHE A 265 5.38 19.40 -34.34
C PHE A 265 4.57 20.63 -34.77
N LEU A 266 3.91 21.32 -33.83
CA LEU A 266 3.10 22.52 -34.12
C LEU A 266 3.98 23.69 -34.61
N VAL A 267 5.17 23.84 -34.02
CA VAL A 267 6.11 24.92 -34.39
C VAL A 267 6.76 24.65 -35.74
N ASN A 268 7.14 23.40 -36.05
CA ASN A 268 7.80 23.07 -37.32
C ASN A 268 6.80 22.76 -38.47
N GLY A 269 5.51 22.60 -38.17
CA GLY A 269 4.45 22.30 -39.15
C GLY A 269 3.79 23.51 -39.79
N SER A 270 4.14 24.74 -39.39
CA SER A 270 3.62 25.95 -40.01
C SER A 270 4.50 26.36 -41.20
N PRO A 271 4.03 26.31 -42.46
CA PRO A 271 4.78 26.85 -43.58
C PRO A 271 4.89 28.36 -43.40
N SER A 272 6.11 28.83 -43.14
CA SER A 272 6.43 30.26 -43.15
C SER A 272 6.19 30.81 -44.57
N ASP A 273 5.06 31.48 -44.72
CA ASP A 273 4.55 32.07 -45.95
C ASP A 273 5.40 33.30 -46.32
N ASN A 274 6.56 33.07 -46.93
CA ASN A 274 7.44 34.12 -47.41
C ASN A 274 6.91 34.65 -48.76
N LYS A 275 5.88 35.51 -48.71
CA LYS A 275 5.33 36.18 -49.90
C LYS A 275 6.19 37.40 -50.28
N ASN A 276 6.98 37.19 -51.33
CA ASN A 276 7.50 38.23 -52.22
C ASN A 276 6.40 39.21 -52.64
N GLY A 277 6.52 40.47 -52.21
CA GLY A 277 5.75 41.59 -52.75
C GLY A 277 6.53 42.31 -53.85
N ALA A 278 6.46 41.79 -55.08
CA ALA A 278 6.85 42.52 -56.29
C ALA A 278 5.61 42.68 -57.18
N GLY A 279 5.09 43.92 -57.28
CA GLY A 279 3.94 44.28 -58.10
C GLY A 279 3.88 45.79 -58.32
N LYS A 280 4.19 46.21 -59.55
CA LYS A 280 4.53 47.56 -60.03
C LYS A 280 3.36 48.56 -60.18
N SER A 281 3.77 49.84 -60.22
CA SER A 281 3.42 50.94 -61.15
C SER A 281 2.29 51.93 -60.83
N GLY A 282 2.63 53.22 -61.02
CA GLY A 282 1.73 54.36 -61.16
C GLY A 282 2.36 55.65 -60.66
N GLY A 283 3.11 56.36 -61.52
CA GLY A 283 3.90 57.54 -61.15
C GLY A 283 3.13 58.87 -61.12
N GLN A 284 3.80 59.92 -60.64
CA GLN A 284 3.85 61.27 -61.21
C GLN A 284 4.95 62.09 -60.46
N PRO A 285 5.70 62.98 -61.13
CA PRO A 285 6.91 63.62 -60.59
C PRO A 285 6.60 64.97 -59.92
N ASP A 286 7.47 65.46 -59.02
CA ASP A 286 8.14 66.75 -59.25
C ASP A 286 9.22 67.13 -58.21
N ALA A 287 10.27 67.74 -58.77
CA ALA A 287 11.08 68.88 -58.33
C ALA A 287 11.63 69.10 -56.90
N SER A 288 12.84 69.69 -56.96
CA SER A 288 13.57 70.53 -56.00
C SER A 288 14.49 69.77 -55.03
N SER A 289 15.80 69.70 -55.28
CA SER A 289 16.83 70.77 -55.22
C SER A 289 17.01 71.37 -53.82
N GLY A 290 18.21 71.25 -53.26
CA GLY A 290 18.61 72.15 -52.20
C GLY A 290 19.73 71.65 -51.30
N LYS A 291 20.95 71.65 -51.85
CA LYS A 291 22.25 71.90 -51.20
C LYS A 291 22.62 71.18 -49.91
#